data_AF-A0A803NAJ5-F1
#
_entry.id   AF-A0A803NAJ5-F1
#
_cell.length_a   1.000
_cell.length_b   1.000
_cell.length_c   1.000
_cell.angle_alpha   90.00
_cell.angle_beta   90.00
_cell.angle_gamma   90.00
#
_symmetry.space_group_name_H-M   'P 1'
#
loop_
_entity.id
_entity.type
_entity.pdbx_description
1 polymer ?
#
loop_
_entity_poly.entity_id
_entity_poly.type
_entity_poly.pdbx_seq_one_letter_code
_entity_poly.pdbx_strand_id
1 'polypeptide(L)'
;MLSTNIISSSLYLIFLLSSHLGHTICQSRSSDKTIILLAGQSNMAGRGGVINDQWDGIVPDDCSPTSSILRLNAKHQWVVATEPLHRDIDTNHTCGVGPAMSLAHAVVRKSFGIAEVGLVPCAVGGTNISHWSRGGHLYNQLVRRAKDSLRDGGTIQALVWYQGESDTLLKQDADSYKRRLLKFYLDFRTDLQSPMLPIIQVCK
;
A
#
# COMPACT_ATOMS: atom_id res chain seq x y z
N MET A 1 69.36 -11.38 -54.96
CA MET A 1 68.50 -12.38 -54.31
C MET A 1 68.80 -12.32 -52.82
N LEU A 2 67.83 -11.84 -52.01
CA LEU A 2 67.79 -11.90 -50.54
C LEU A 2 68.97 -11.16 -49.83
N SER A 3 68.88 -10.51 -48.68
CA SER A 3 67.89 -10.56 -47.62
C SER A 3 68.07 -9.35 -46.69
N THR A 4 66.94 -8.70 -46.41
CA THR A 4 66.41 -8.35 -45.08
C THR A 4 67.20 -7.45 -44.12
N ASN A 5 66.50 -6.38 -43.80
CA ASN A 5 66.68 -5.39 -42.76
C ASN A 5 65.89 -5.82 -41.49
N ILE A 6 66.26 -5.23 -40.34
CA ILE A 6 65.43 -4.97 -39.14
C ILE A 6 65.51 -5.99 -37.98
N ILE A 7 66.48 -5.71 -37.10
CA ILE A 7 66.38 -5.46 -35.65
C ILE A 7 65.21 -6.13 -34.90
N SER A 8 65.55 -7.16 -34.14
CA SER A 8 64.82 -7.69 -32.99
C SER A 8 65.29 -6.99 -31.71
N SER A 9 64.37 -6.64 -30.81
CA SER A 9 64.39 -7.01 -29.38
C SER A 9 63.31 -6.26 -28.58
N SER A 10 62.25 -6.99 -28.27
CA SER A 10 61.56 -7.11 -26.97
C SER A 10 61.54 -5.93 -26.00
N LEU A 11 60.34 -5.51 -25.56
CA LEU A 11 59.76 -5.85 -24.23
C LEU A 11 58.61 -4.87 -23.90
N TYR A 12 57.34 -5.29 -24.00
CA TYR A 12 56.27 -4.72 -23.15
C TYR A 12 55.21 -5.79 -22.89
N LEU A 13 55.15 -6.19 -21.62
CA LEU A 13 54.17 -7.06 -21.02
C LEU A 13 52.90 -6.23 -20.76
N ILE A 14 51.82 -6.49 -21.50
CA ILE A 14 50.49 -5.93 -21.19
C ILE A 14 49.63 -7.07 -20.63
N PHE A 15 49.43 -7.05 -19.31
CA PHE A 15 48.40 -7.83 -18.64
C PHE A 15 47.02 -7.25 -19.01
N LEU A 16 46.29 -7.94 -19.89
CA LEU A 16 44.85 -7.71 -20.05
C LEU A 16 44.11 -8.38 -18.89
N LEU A 17 43.99 -7.65 -17.77
CA LEU A 17 42.95 -7.93 -16.79
C LEU A 17 41.63 -7.49 -17.39
N SER A 18 40.94 -8.43 -18.04
CA SER A 18 39.51 -8.30 -18.34
C SER A 18 38.77 -8.25 -17.00
N SER A 19 38.63 -7.06 -16.42
CA SER A 19 37.56 -6.82 -15.47
C SER A 19 36.25 -6.98 -16.26
N HIS A 20 35.63 -8.15 -16.14
CA HIS A 20 34.20 -8.23 -16.37
C HIS A 20 33.56 -7.20 -15.45
N LEU A 21 33.20 -6.05 -16.03
CA LEU A 21 32.06 -5.28 -15.59
C LEU A 21 30.88 -6.25 -15.63
N GLY A 22 30.67 -6.94 -14.51
CA GLY A 22 29.34 -7.41 -14.14
C GLY A 22 28.51 -6.16 -13.90
N HIS A 23 28.12 -5.48 -14.97
CA HIS A 23 26.83 -4.82 -14.97
C HIS A 23 25.84 -5.94 -14.76
N THR A 24 25.48 -6.16 -13.49
CA THR A 24 24.19 -6.75 -13.15
C THR A 24 23.19 -5.88 -13.90
N ILE A 25 22.78 -6.35 -15.09
CA ILE A 25 21.53 -5.93 -15.68
C ILE A 25 20.53 -6.34 -14.62
N CYS A 26 20.16 -5.39 -13.77
CA CYS A 26 18.97 -5.49 -12.96
C CYS A 26 17.87 -5.61 -13.99
N GLN A 27 17.47 -6.85 -14.30
CA GLN A 27 16.26 -7.09 -15.03
C GLN A 27 15.17 -6.38 -14.24
N SER A 28 14.67 -5.27 -14.76
CA SER A 28 13.50 -4.62 -14.20
C SER A 28 12.40 -5.67 -14.23
N ARG A 29 12.04 -6.21 -13.06
CA ARG A 29 10.84 -7.00 -12.93
C ARG A 29 9.70 -6.19 -13.54
N SER A 30 8.91 -6.82 -14.41
CA SER A 30 7.75 -6.18 -15.02
C SER A 30 6.88 -5.56 -13.93
N SER A 31 6.68 -4.24 -13.99
CA SER A 31 5.66 -3.46 -13.27
C SER A 31 5.11 -4.11 -11.98
N ASP A 32 5.82 -3.98 -10.86
CA ASP A 32 5.35 -4.51 -9.60
C ASP A 32 4.06 -3.78 -9.14
N LYS A 33 3.09 -4.58 -8.68
CA LYS A 33 1.83 -4.10 -8.11
C LYS A 33 2.10 -3.18 -6.92
N THR A 34 1.59 -1.96 -6.99
CA THR A 34 1.68 -0.98 -5.90
C THR A 34 0.56 -1.25 -4.90
N ILE A 35 0.91 -1.60 -3.67
CA ILE A 35 -0.05 -1.95 -2.62
C ILE A 35 -0.27 -0.75 -1.69
N ILE A 36 -1.53 -0.41 -1.47
CA ILE A 36 -1.98 0.65 -0.56
C ILE A 36 -2.88 0.02 0.51
N LEU A 37 -2.49 0.19 1.76
CA LEU A 37 -3.27 -0.25 2.91
C LEU A 37 -4.28 0.83 3.29
N LEU A 38 -5.50 0.43 3.62
CA LEU A 38 -6.61 1.33 3.92
C LEU A 38 -7.13 1.01 5.33
N ALA A 39 -6.83 1.85 6.31
CA ALA A 39 -7.25 1.63 7.68
C ALA A 39 -7.80 2.89 8.34
N GLY A 40 -8.48 2.69 9.47
CA GLY A 40 -9.18 3.74 10.19
C GLY A 40 -10.63 3.36 10.43
N GLN A 41 -11.55 4.32 10.35
CA GLN A 41 -12.96 4.10 10.69
C GLN A 41 -13.92 4.28 9.51
N SER A 42 -15.20 4.57 9.79
CA SER A 42 -16.29 4.62 8.82
C SER A 42 -16.02 5.50 7.60
N ASN A 43 -15.31 6.62 7.75
CA ASN A 43 -14.98 7.49 6.62
C ASN A 43 -13.90 6.91 5.69
N MET A 44 -12.99 6.06 6.19
CA MET A 44 -12.14 5.21 5.35
C MET A 44 -12.94 4.05 4.74
N ALA A 45 -13.76 3.39 5.57
CA ALA A 45 -14.52 2.23 5.17
C ALA A 45 -15.48 2.55 4.00
N GLY A 46 -16.06 3.76 4.05
CA GLY A 46 -16.98 4.30 3.06
C GLY A 46 -18.40 4.35 3.59
N ARG A 47 -19.03 5.51 3.48
CA ARG A 47 -20.44 5.78 3.83
C ARG A 47 -21.15 6.67 2.79
N GLY A 48 -20.48 7.01 1.68
CA GLY A 48 -21.09 7.78 0.62
C GLY A 48 -22.26 7.03 -0.01
N GLY A 49 -23.41 7.69 -0.14
CA GLY A 49 -24.64 7.10 -0.67
C GLY A 49 -25.39 6.19 0.31
N VAL A 50 -24.97 6.09 1.58
CA VAL A 50 -25.69 5.29 2.60
C VAL A 50 -26.72 6.15 3.30
N ILE A 51 -28.00 5.77 3.21
CA ILE A 51 -29.14 6.41 3.87
C ILE A 51 -29.97 5.30 4.54
N ASN A 52 -30.31 5.46 5.82
CA ASN A 52 -31.06 4.46 6.60
C ASN A 52 -30.50 3.04 6.48
N ASP A 53 -29.18 2.89 6.64
CA ASP A 53 -28.44 1.63 6.52
C ASP A 53 -28.58 0.93 5.15
N GLN A 54 -28.95 1.66 4.10
CA GLN A 54 -28.99 1.17 2.73
C GLN A 54 -28.10 2.03 1.83
N TRP A 55 -27.22 1.39 1.06
CA TRP A 55 -26.43 2.07 0.03
C TRP A 55 -27.27 2.22 -1.25
N ASP A 56 -27.27 3.42 -1.83
CA ASP A 56 -28.00 3.77 -3.06
C ASP A 56 -27.45 3.08 -4.33
N GLY A 57 -26.27 2.46 -4.25
CA GLY A 57 -25.61 1.79 -5.38
C GLY A 57 -24.97 2.74 -6.38
N ILE A 58 -24.94 4.05 -6.10
CA ILE A 58 -24.36 5.06 -6.99
C ILE A 58 -22.85 5.06 -6.81
N VAL A 59 -22.13 4.80 -7.90
CA VAL A 59 -20.66 4.86 -7.98
C VAL A 59 -20.28 6.03 -8.88
N PRO A 60 -19.57 7.06 -8.37
CA PRO A 60 -19.05 8.14 -9.20
C PRO A 60 -18.11 7.63 -10.30
N ASP A 61 -18.03 8.34 -11.44
CA ASP A 61 -17.19 7.94 -12.58
C ASP A 61 -15.71 7.75 -12.18
N ASP A 62 -15.19 8.63 -11.33
CA ASP A 62 -13.82 8.56 -10.78
C ASP A 62 -13.57 7.36 -9.83
N CYS A 63 -14.61 6.57 -9.53
CA CYS A 63 -14.55 5.36 -8.73
C CYS A 63 -14.88 4.09 -9.55
N SER A 64 -15.00 4.19 -10.87
CA SER A 64 -15.35 3.06 -11.74
C SER A 64 -14.34 1.92 -11.66
N PRO A 65 -14.77 0.64 -11.74
CA PRO A 65 -13.86 -0.50 -11.71
C PRO A 65 -12.98 -0.57 -12.96
N THR A 66 -11.73 -1.00 -12.81
CA THR A 66 -10.80 -1.29 -13.91
C THR A 66 -9.95 -2.51 -13.58
N SER A 67 -9.39 -3.19 -14.59
CA SER A 67 -8.51 -4.35 -14.37
C SER A 67 -7.20 -4.00 -13.67
N SER A 68 -6.77 -2.73 -13.74
CA SER A 68 -5.54 -2.24 -13.09
C SER A 68 -5.71 -1.91 -11.60
N ILE A 69 -6.93 -1.94 -11.05
CA ILE A 69 -7.17 -1.66 -9.63
C ILE A 69 -7.79 -2.90 -9.00
N LEU A 70 -7.04 -3.52 -8.09
CA LEU A 70 -7.42 -4.74 -7.40
C LEU A 70 -7.72 -4.45 -5.92
N ARG A 71 -8.48 -5.34 -5.31
CA ARG A 71 -8.82 -5.32 -3.89
C ARG A 71 -8.54 -6.68 -3.28
N LEU A 72 -7.88 -6.71 -2.12
CA LEU A 72 -7.73 -7.93 -1.33
C LEU A 72 -9.04 -8.16 -0.56
N ASN A 73 -9.82 -9.18 -0.93
CA ASN A 73 -11.09 -9.47 -0.28
C ASN A 73 -10.91 -10.11 1.12
N ALA A 74 -12.00 -10.39 1.83
CA ALA A 74 -11.98 -11.03 3.14
C ALA A 74 -11.44 -12.48 3.12
N LYS A 75 -11.41 -13.12 1.94
CA LYS A 75 -10.81 -14.44 1.71
C LYS A 75 -9.33 -14.38 1.32
N HIS A 76 -8.72 -13.18 1.36
CA HIS A 76 -7.32 -12.94 1.04
C HIS A 76 -6.99 -13.24 -0.43
N GLN A 77 -7.94 -12.94 -1.32
CA GLN A 77 -7.80 -13.08 -2.76
C GLN A 77 -7.86 -11.71 -3.42
N TRP A 78 -6.97 -11.47 -4.39
CA TRP A 78 -7.07 -10.30 -5.25
C TRP A 78 -8.23 -10.45 -6.22
N VAL A 79 -9.12 -9.46 -6.22
CA VAL A 79 -10.24 -9.34 -7.16
C VAL A 79 -10.28 -7.93 -7.72
N VAL A 80 -10.94 -7.71 -8.87
CA VAL A 80 -11.17 -6.35 -9.38
C VAL A 80 -11.86 -5.50 -8.30
N ALA A 81 -11.30 -4.33 -8.04
CA ALA A 81 -11.82 -3.42 -7.03
C ALA A 81 -13.14 -2.80 -7.49
N THR A 82 -14.13 -2.86 -6.61
CA THR A 82 -15.49 -2.35 -6.81
C THR A 82 -15.96 -1.76 -5.48
N GLU A 83 -16.64 -0.62 -5.50
CA GLU A 83 -17.30 -0.11 -4.29
C GLU A 83 -18.49 -1.00 -3.89
N PRO A 84 -18.82 -1.11 -2.59
CA PRO A 84 -18.10 -0.58 -1.43
C PRO A 84 -16.87 -1.43 -1.10
N LEU A 85 -15.68 -0.82 -0.99
CA LEU A 85 -14.43 -1.58 -0.80
C LEU A 85 -14.35 -2.38 0.51
N HIS A 86 -15.06 -1.94 1.56
CA HIS A 86 -15.03 -2.58 2.87
C HIS A 86 -16.23 -3.50 3.15
N ARG A 87 -17.06 -3.81 2.14
CA ARG A 87 -18.31 -4.61 2.29
C ARG A 87 -18.18 -5.96 3.01
N ASP A 88 -17.03 -6.62 2.90
CA ASP A 88 -16.73 -7.90 3.55
C ASP A 88 -15.70 -7.76 4.69
N ILE A 89 -15.36 -6.52 5.07
CA ILE A 89 -14.38 -6.18 6.11
C ILE A 89 -15.10 -5.51 7.29
N ASP A 90 -15.80 -4.40 7.05
CA ASP A 90 -16.59 -3.65 8.04
C ASP A 90 -18.02 -4.21 8.14
N THR A 91 -18.11 -5.51 8.43
CA THR A 91 -19.35 -6.31 8.31
C THR A 91 -20.47 -5.93 9.27
N ASN A 92 -20.18 -5.14 10.30
CA ASN A 92 -21.19 -4.64 11.24
C ASN A 92 -21.94 -3.39 10.75
N HIS A 93 -21.57 -2.86 9.58
CA HIS A 93 -22.15 -1.63 9.04
C HIS A 93 -22.40 -1.74 7.53
N THR A 94 -23.45 -1.06 7.06
CA THR A 94 -23.62 -0.84 5.62
C THR A 94 -22.51 0.08 5.11
N CYS A 95 -21.71 -0.45 4.18
CA CYS A 95 -20.66 0.30 3.51
C CYS A 95 -21.21 0.98 2.25
N GLY A 96 -20.70 2.17 1.96
CA GLY A 96 -20.90 2.86 0.69
C GLY A 96 -19.57 3.29 0.08
N VAL A 97 -19.59 4.35 -0.73
CA VAL A 97 -18.37 4.87 -1.37
C VAL A 97 -17.40 5.43 -0.32
N GLY A 98 -16.12 5.08 -0.45
CA GLY A 98 -15.00 5.62 0.32
C GLY A 98 -14.01 6.40 -0.56
N PRO A 99 -12.87 6.85 0.00
CA PRO A 99 -11.90 7.65 -0.75
C PRO A 99 -10.93 6.84 -1.63
N ALA A 100 -10.92 5.51 -1.48
CA ALA A 100 -9.79 4.71 -1.96
C ALA A 100 -9.83 4.39 -3.46
N MET A 101 -11.01 4.24 -4.07
CA MET A 101 -11.09 4.05 -5.53
C MET A 101 -10.60 5.27 -6.29
N SER A 102 -11.05 6.47 -5.92
CA SER A 102 -10.61 7.72 -6.56
C SER A 102 -9.12 7.99 -6.34
N LEU A 103 -8.59 7.67 -5.15
CA LEU A 103 -7.15 7.70 -4.89
C LEU A 103 -6.39 6.73 -5.81
N ALA A 104 -6.85 5.49 -5.95
CA ALA A 104 -6.19 4.48 -6.79
C ALA A 104 -6.15 4.93 -8.26
N HIS A 105 -7.24 5.48 -8.78
CA HIS A 105 -7.29 6.08 -10.11
C HIS A 105 -6.29 7.22 -10.27
N ALA A 106 -6.19 8.10 -9.28
CA ALA A 106 -5.21 9.19 -9.31
C ALA A 106 -3.76 8.67 -9.34
N VAL A 107 -3.46 7.57 -8.62
CA VAL A 107 -2.14 6.91 -8.64
C VAL A 107 -1.87 6.30 -10.03
N VAL A 108 -2.80 5.52 -10.57
CA VAL A 108 -2.65 4.91 -11.91
C VAL A 108 -2.42 5.98 -12.98
N ARG A 109 -3.14 7.10 -12.94
CA ARG A 109 -3.00 8.18 -13.94
C ARG A 109 -1.68 8.94 -13.84
N LYS A 110 -1.11 9.08 -12.64
CA LYS A 110 0.07 9.93 -12.40
C LYS A 110 1.39 9.19 -12.45
N SER A 111 1.39 7.86 -12.31
CA SER A 111 2.61 7.09 -12.16
C SER A 111 2.94 6.32 -13.43
N PHE A 112 3.96 6.80 -14.15
CA PHE A 112 4.56 6.04 -15.25
C PHE A 112 5.12 4.71 -14.73
N GLY A 113 4.66 3.59 -15.31
CA GLY A 113 5.18 2.25 -15.01
C GLY A 113 4.47 1.47 -13.88
N ILE A 114 3.45 2.03 -13.22
CA ILE A 114 2.56 1.23 -12.36
C ILE A 114 1.55 0.50 -13.25
N ALA A 115 1.64 -0.83 -13.31
CA ALA A 115 0.64 -1.63 -14.03
C ALA A 115 -0.62 -1.89 -13.20
N GLU A 116 -0.46 -2.03 -11.87
CA GLU A 116 -1.54 -2.40 -10.98
C GLU A 116 -1.44 -1.68 -9.64
N VAL A 117 -2.59 -1.26 -9.11
CA VAL A 117 -2.76 -0.79 -7.73
C VAL A 117 -3.57 -1.82 -6.95
N GLY A 118 -3.00 -2.36 -5.87
CA GLY A 118 -3.67 -3.28 -4.95
C GLY A 118 -4.13 -2.56 -3.69
N LEU A 119 -5.44 -2.52 -3.47
CA LEU A 119 -6.07 -1.95 -2.28
C LEU A 119 -6.29 -3.03 -1.21
N VAL A 120 -5.84 -2.75 0.01
CA VAL A 120 -6.03 -3.66 1.16
C VAL A 120 -6.96 -3.00 2.18
N PRO A 121 -8.28 -3.22 2.08
CA PRO A 121 -9.26 -2.67 3.01
C PRO A 121 -9.15 -3.32 4.39
N CYS A 122 -9.05 -2.50 5.43
CA CYS A 122 -8.94 -2.92 6.84
C CYS A 122 -9.73 -2.02 7.79
N ALA A 123 -10.33 -0.92 7.34
CA ALA A 123 -11.05 0.02 8.21
C ALA A 123 -12.34 -0.58 8.80
N VAL A 124 -12.69 -0.14 10.01
CA VAL A 124 -13.88 -0.61 10.75
C VAL A 124 -14.60 0.56 11.42
N GLY A 125 -15.91 0.69 11.18
CA GLY A 125 -16.71 1.79 11.71
C GLY A 125 -16.78 1.85 13.24
N GLY A 126 -16.87 3.05 13.81
CA GLY A 126 -17.08 3.27 15.25
C GLY A 126 -15.87 3.01 16.15
N THR A 127 -14.69 2.73 15.58
CA THR A 127 -13.50 2.43 16.37
C THR A 127 -12.73 3.69 16.74
N ASN A 128 -12.32 3.80 18.01
CA ASN A 128 -11.30 4.77 18.45
C ASN A 128 -9.88 4.18 18.32
N ILE A 129 -8.84 5.01 18.48
CA ILE A 129 -7.44 4.61 18.30
C ILE A 129 -6.97 3.52 19.28
N SER A 130 -7.63 3.32 20.42
CA SER A 130 -7.21 2.30 21.38
C SER A 130 -7.49 0.88 20.87
N HIS A 131 -8.52 0.69 20.04
CA HIS A 131 -8.77 -0.57 19.32
C HIS A 131 -7.67 -0.95 18.32
N TRP A 132 -6.87 0.03 17.90
CA TRP A 132 -5.76 -0.11 16.95
C TRP A 132 -4.39 -0.27 17.63
N SER A 133 -4.37 -0.45 18.95
CA SER A 133 -3.14 -0.73 19.67
C SER A 133 -2.53 -2.09 19.28
N ARG A 134 -1.19 -2.17 19.27
CA ARG A 134 -0.45 -3.41 18.96
C ARG A 134 -0.92 -4.55 19.85
N GLY A 135 -1.20 -5.70 19.24
CA GLY A 135 -1.79 -6.86 19.92
C GLY A 135 -3.33 -6.86 19.95
N GLY A 136 -3.97 -5.73 19.70
CA GLY A 136 -5.41 -5.61 19.52
C GLY A 136 -5.90 -6.30 18.24
N HIS A 137 -7.18 -6.65 18.21
CA HIS A 137 -7.78 -7.41 17.11
C HIS A 137 -7.63 -6.71 15.75
N LEU A 138 -7.99 -5.43 15.65
CA LEU A 138 -7.94 -4.66 14.40
C LEU A 138 -6.51 -4.46 13.91
N TYR A 139 -5.59 -4.17 14.83
CA TYR A 139 -4.17 -4.07 14.52
C TYR A 139 -3.62 -5.38 13.94
N ASN A 140 -3.90 -6.50 14.61
CA ASN A 140 -3.43 -7.81 14.17
C ASN A 140 -4.03 -8.20 12.81
N GLN A 141 -5.30 -7.85 12.56
CA GLN A 141 -5.91 -8.03 11.25
C GLN A 141 -5.22 -7.19 10.17
N LEU A 142 -4.95 -5.91 10.44
CA LEU A 142 -4.23 -5.03 9.51
C LEU A 142 -2.86 -5.58 9.16
N VAL A 143 -2.05 -5.97 10.16
CA VAL A 143 -0.72 -6.58 9.94
C VAL A 143 -0.82 -7.87 9.14
N ARG A 144 -1.79 -8.74 9.47
CA ARG A 144 -2.00 -10.00 8.75
C ARG A 144 -2.37 -9.75 7.29
N ARG A 145 -3.33 -8.88 7.02
CA ARG A 145 -3.77 -8.55 5.65
C ARG A 145 -2.68 -7.86 4.85
N ALA A 146 -1.89 -7.00 5.47
CA ALA A 146 -0.69 -6.42 4.86
C ALA A 146 0.31 -7.51 4.43
N LYS A 147 0.64 -8.46 5.32
CA LYS A 147 1.54 -9.58 4.98
C LYS A 147 0.95 -10.48 3.89
N ASP A 148 -0.34 -10.76 3.94
CA ASP A 148 -0.99 -11.62 2.96
C ASP A 148 -1.10 -10.97 1.57
N SER A 149 -1.19 -9.63 1.52
CA SER A 149 -1.19 -8.88 0.25
C SER A 149 0.12 -9.05 -0.56
N LEU A 150 1.22 -9.38 0.10
CA LEU A 150 2.54 -9.55 -0.53
C LEU A 150 2.76 -10.93 -1.17
N ARG A 151 1.85 -11.90 -0.93
CA ARG A 151 2.03 -13.30 -1.37
C ARG A 151 2.10 -13.44 -2.90
N ASP A 152 1.35 -12.62 -3.62
CA ASP A 152 1.27 -12.63 -5.08
C ASP A 152 2.16 -11.56 -5.73
N GLY A 153 3.16 -11.07 -4.98
CA GLY A 153 4.06 -10.01 -5.40
C GLY A 153 3.48 -8.59 -5.26
N GLY A 154 4.33 -7.60 -5.51
CA GLY A 154 4.05 -6.19 -5.27
C GLY A 154 4.73 -5.63 -4.02
N THR A 155 4.55 -4.33 -3.81
CA THR A 155 5.24 -3.58 -2.75
C THR A 155 4.22 -2.71 -2.01
N ILE A 156 4.20 -2.78 -0.69
CA ILE A 156 3.42 -1.86 0.14
C ILE A 156 4.09 -0.48 0.10
N GLN A 157 3.43 0.47 -0.55
CA GLN A 157 3.95 1.82 -0.76
C GLN A 157 3.36 2.85 0.21
N ALA A 158 2.19 2.58 0.78
CA ALA A 158 1.57 3.50 1.73
C ALA A 158 0.54 2.82 2.63
N LEU A 159 0.35 3.41 3.81
CA LEU A 159 -0.86 3.28 4.61
C LEU A 159 -1.66 4.58 4.48
N VAL A 160 -2.90 4.50 4.06
CA VAL A 160 -3.87 5.60 4.17
C VAL A 160 -4.68 5.37 5.44
N TRP A 161 -4.62 6.35 6.33
CA TRP A 161 -5.23 6.31 7.65
C TRP A 161 -6.28 7.41 7.76
N TYR A 162 -7.55 7.05 7.90
CA TYR A 162 -8.61 8.04 8.17
C TYR A 162 -9.41 7.63 9.41
N GLN A 163 -9.04 8.25 10.53
CA GLN A 163 -9.63 8.00 11.83
C GLN A 163 -9.45 9.19 12.77
N GLY A 164 -10.31 9.27 13.78
CA GLY A 164 -10.17 10.18 14.91
C GLY A 164 -11.51 10.62 15.48
N GLU A 165 -12.60 10.49 14.72
CA GLU A 165 -13.91 11.01 15.13
C GLU A 165 -14.44 10.34 16.39
N SER A 166 -14.16 9.05 16.58
CA SER A 166 -14.58 8.35 17.81
C SER A 166 -13.77 8.78 19.04
N ASP A 167 -12.55 9.29 18.84
CA ASP A 167 -11.69 9.79 19.92
C ASP A 167 -12.08 11.19 20.41
N THR A 168 -12.95 11.92 19.68
CA THR A 168 -13.42 13.24 20.10
C THR A 168 -14.59 13.19 21.10
N LEU A 169 -15.18 12.01 21.29
CA LEU A 169 -16.35 11.82 22.17
C LEU A 169 -16.03 12.09 23.65
N LEU A 170 -14.80 11.75 24.08
CA LEU A 170 -14.35 11.94 25.46
C LEU A 170 -13.06 12.76 25.47
N LYS A 171 -13.00 13.77 26.33
CA LYS A 171 -11.82 14.65 26.46
C LYS A 171 -10.52 13.87 26.70
N GLN A 172 -10.57 12.84 27.55
CA GLN A 172 -9.43 11.96 27.84
C GLN A 172 -8.88 11.24 26.59
N ASP A 173 -9.75 10.86 25.67
CA ASP A 173 -9.38 10.15 24.45
C ASP A 173 -8.75 11.12 23.45
N ALA A 174 -9.35 12.29 23.27
CA ALA A 174 -8.80 13.37 22.46
C ALA A 174 -7.40 13.78 22.95
N ASP A 175 -7.23 13.95 24.26
CA ASP A 175 -5.95 14.35 24.86
C ASP A 175 -4.86 13.26 24.71
N SER A 176 -5.27 11.99 24.69
CA SER A 176 -4.36 10.86 24.48
C SER A 176 -4.11 10.51 23.00
N TYR A 177 -4.90 11.08 22.08
CA TYR A 177 -4.96 10.64 20.68
C TYR A 177 -3.60 10.66 19.99
N LYS A 178 -2.92 11.82 19.99
CA LYS A 178 -1.62 12.00 19.32
C LYS A 178 -0.60 10.97 19.78
N ARG A 179 -0.51 10.71 21.09
CA ARG A 179 0.42 9.73 21.66
C ARG A 179 0.09 8.31 21.20
N ARG A 180 -1.18 7.93 21.24
CA ARG A 180 -1.64 6.59 20.80
C ARG A 180 -1.43 6.40 19.30
N LEU A 181 -1.70 7.42 18.49
CA LEU A 181 -1.50 7.42 17.05
C LEU A 181 -0.04 7.24 16.66
N LEU A 182 0.87 8.01 17.26
CA LEU A 182 2.31 7.87 17.01
C LEU A 182 2.82 6.49 17.41
N LYS A 183 2.34 5.96 18.55
CA LYS A 183 2.66 4.59 18.95
C LYS A 183 2.18 3.57 17.92
N PHE A 184 0.95 3.69 17.44
CA PHE A 184 0.40 2.84 16.37
C PHE A 184 1.29 2.88 15.12
N TYR A 185 1.68 4.07 14.64
CA TYR A 185 2.55 4.19 13.46
C TYR A 185 3.92 3.52 13.64
N LEU A 186 4.55 3.69 14.81
CA LEU A 186 5.84 3.09 15.10
C LEU A 186 5.72 1.57 15.18
N ASP A 187 4.76 1.07 15.96
CA ASP A 187 4.47 -0.36 16.10
C ASP A 187 4.23 -0.99 14.72
N PHE A 188 3.41 -0.35 13.89
CA PHE A 188 3.04 -0.84 12.57
C PHE A 188 4.23 -0.92 11.60
N ARG A 189 5.06 0.14 11.55
CA ARG A 189 6.30 0.16 10.78
C ARG A 189 7.27 -0.92 11.22
N THR A 190 7.39 -1.14 12.53
CA THR A 190 8.23 -2.21 13.09
C THR A 190 7.71 -3.59 12.68
N ASP A 191 6.41 -3.86 12.79
CA ASP A 191 5.84 -5.18 12.47
C ASP A 191 5.83 -5.51 10.97
N LEU A 192 5.86 -4.47 10.11
CA LEU A 192 6.08 -4.61 8.67
C LEU A 192 7.56 -4.54 8.26
N GLN A 193 8.49 -4.29 9.20
CA GLN A 193 9.91 -4.05 8.91
C GLN A 193 10.13 -2.95 7.86
N SER A 194 9.26 -1.94 7.86
CA SER A 194 9.27 -0.82 6.91
C SER A 194 9.35 0.50 7.66
N PRO A 195 10.55 0.89 8.16
CA PRO A 195 10.71 2.06 9.03
C PRO A 195 10.36 3.39 8.33
N MET A 196 10.42 3.42 6.99
CA MET A 196 10.11 4.59 6.18
C MET A 196 8.75 4.54 5.50
N LEU A 197 7.89 3.56 5.84
CA LEU A 197 6.57 3.43 5.21
C LEU A 197 5.80 4.76 5.28
N PRO A 198 5.43 5.35 4.12
CA PRO A 198 4.57 6.52 4.09
C PRO A 198 3.22 6.23 4.75
N ILE A 199 2.82 7.12 5.66
CA ILE A 199 1.50 7.09 6.28
C ILE A 199 0.81 8.41 5.95
N ILE A 200 -0.26 8.33 5.17
CA ILE A 200 -1.05 9.49 4.76
C ILE A 200 -2.27 9.52 5.67
N GLN A 201 -2.28 10.48 6.60
CA GLN A 201 -3.35 10.61 7.59
C GLN A 201 -4.37 11.67 7.17
N VAL A 202 -5.65 11.37 7.43
CA VAL A 202 -6.74 12.34 7.45
C VAL A 202 -7.21 12.42 8.90
N CYS A 203 -7.00 13.58 9.51
CA CYS A 203 -7.30 13.83 10.91
C CYS A 203 -8.46 14.80 11.03
N LYS A 204 -9.24 14.65 12.10
CA LYS A 204 -10.24 15.62 12.55
C LYS A 204 -9.87 16.13 13.93
#